data_AF-B0Y3J6-F1
#
_entry.id   AF-B0Y3J6-F1
#
_cell.length_a   1.000
_cell.length_b   1.000
_cell.length_c   1.000
_cell.angle_alpha   90.00
_cell.angle_beta   90.00
_cell.angle_gamma   90.00
#
_symmetry.space_group_name_H-M   'P 1'
#
loop_
_entity.id
_entity.type
_entity.pdbx_description
1 polymer ?
#
loop_
_entity_poly.entity_id
_entity_poly.type
_entity_poly.pdbx_seq_one_letter_code
_entity_poly.pdbx_strand_id
1 'polypeptide(L)'
;MSLGNSTHGHQLQHPPSRCPSVVFFCLSVDFTVIHKCTYRMNNDSFHYFSQLPPELRRLIWTHSLPHRIAEEDIPVFLLDGNEARQACWARRITHQNAHPPTIAFVNRESRQVALEHGRWLESQETTSLDSIWVQPRRDVLHLNWTRMRYNVWGNADDPSSPIAMFLWRAESLGMPPSVVAEIIHPFRLKALLEGAEGADASDSPWLLYRDGTNNDVADIAYCAESQRRLDVAMAAVSLHIPPEAARRSGLFGLLGDAPVQMVDVGDVTRLRQFQALFVEHALAKEPAVQALFEALAGSRFQSAVEVWQRQAEWIILAYMWQRARMDNDDLLGTDPGSAWVPYLPEREFLRMSEYLPDEKHPWVKQARQSAPQLRPRIMVRYCTNECYLPERLPKHFGTY
;
A
#
# COMPACT_ATOMS: atom_id res chain seq x y z
N MET A 1 10.33 -74.83 21.87
CA MET A 1 9.49 -75.83 21.16
C MET A 1 8.31 -75.03 20.56
N SER A 2 8.35 -74.62 19.28
CA SER A 2 7.78 -75.34 18.11
C SER A 2 6.29 -75.70 18.34
N LEU A 3 5.28 -75.34 17.55
CA LEU A 3 5.08 -74.94 16.13
C LEU A 3 3.85 -73.98 16.10
N GLY A 4 3.61 -73.05 15.17
CA GLY A 4 3.55 -73.18 13.71
C GLY A 4 2.08 -73.35 13.25
N ASN A 5 1.45 -72.30 12.71
CA ASN A 5 0.74 -72.33 11.41
C ASN A 5 0.08 -70.99 11.06
N SER A 6 0.32 -70.61 9.80
CA SER A 6 -0.23 -69.50 9.04
C SER A 6 -1.52 -69.93 8.31
N THR A 7 -2.42 -68.97 8.06
CA THR A 7 -3.18 -68.88 6.80
C THR A 7 -3.67 -67.45 6.56
N HIS A 8 -3.70 -67.08 5.28
CA HIS A 8 -3.87 -65.76 4.68
C HIS A 8 -5.21 -65.05 4.93
N GLY A 9 -5.18 -63.72 4.88
CA GLY A 9 -6.36 -62.85 4.76
C GLY A 9 -6.00 -61.42 4.31
N HIS A 10 -6.09 -61.19 3.00
CA HIS A 10 -6.17 -59.95 2.22
C HIS A 10 -5.78 -58.57 2.78
N GLN A 11 -4.92 -57.93 1.98
CA GLN A 11 -4.58 -56.50 1.90
C GLN A 11 -5.80 -55.57 1.88
N LEU A 12 -5.74 -54.50 2.68
CA LEU A 12 -6.27 -53.17 2.36
C LEU A 12 -5.25 -52.13 2.85
N GLN A 13 -4.26 -51.83 2.01
CA GLN A 13 -3.40 -50.65 2.20
C GLN A 13 -4.11 -49.43 1.62
N HIS A 14 -4.33 -48.45 2.48
CA HIS A 14 -4.80 -47.12 2.13
C HIS A 14 -3.83 -46.45 1.14
N PRO A 15 -4.32 -45.84 0.04
CA PRO A 15 -3.46 -45.11 -0.88
C PRO A 15 -3.02 -43.78 -0.26
N PRO A 16 -1.75 -43.35 -0.46
CA PRO A 16 -1.34 -42.00 -0.12
C PRO A 16 -2.03 -41.01 -1.07
N SER A 17 -2.70 -40.02 -0.48
CA SER A 17 -3.34 -38.90 -1.15
C SER A 17 -2.32 -38.13 -1.99
N ARG A 18 -2.43 -38.26 -3.32
CA ARG A 18 -1.74 -37.41 -4.28
C ARG A 18 -2.42 -36.04 -4.30
N CYS A 19 -1.76 -35.03 -3.74
CA CYS A 19 -2.05 -33.63 -4.08
C CYS A 19 -1.65 -33.41 -5.55
N PRO A 20 -2.53 -32.91 -6.43
CA PRO A 20 -2.10 -32.44 -7.74
C PRO A 20 -1.44 -31.07 -7.55
N SER A 21 -0.11 -31.05 -7.57
CA SER A 21 0.67 -29.83 -7.76
C SER A 21 0.34 -29.28 -9.15
N VAL A 22 -0.50 -28.24 -9.21
CA VAL A 22 -0.70 -27.46 -10.44
C VAL A 22 0.54 -26.60 -10.63
N VAL A 23 1.46 -27.11 -11.46
CA VAL A 23 2.62 -26.37 -11.94
C VAL A 23 2.11 -25.38 -13.00
N PHE A 24 2.06 -24.09 -12.64
CA PHE A 24 1.90 -23.03 -13.63
C PHE A 24 3.20 -22.91 -14.44
N PHE A 25 3.12 -23.14 -15.75
CA PHE A 25 4.17 -22.74 -16.67
C PHE A 25 4.17 -21.21 -16.77
N CYS A 26 5.02 -20.55 -16.00
CA CYS A 26 5.54 -19.24 -16.39
C CYS A 26 6.49 -19.49 -17.57
N LEU A 27 6.09 -19.08 -18.78
CA LEU A 27 7.02 -18.94 -19.90
C LEU A 27 7.92 -17.72 -19.63
N SER A 28 8.93 -17.90 -18.78
CA SER A 28 10.14 -17.09 -18.79
C SER A 28 11.08 -17.76 -19.79
N VAL A 29 11.22 -17.18 -20.98
CA VAL A 29 12.16 -17.69 -21.99
C VAL A 29 13.54 -17.15 -21.64
N ASP A 30 14.34 -17.96 -20.96
CA ASP A 30 15.78 -17.76 -20.86
C ASP A 30 16.43 -18.05 -22.22
N PHE A 31 16.92 -16.99 -22.89
CA PHE A 31 17.98 -17.07 -23.90
C PHE A 31 19.30 -17.02 -23.11
N THR A 32 20.26 -17.94 -23.16
CA THR A 32 20.96 -18.59 -24.29
C THR A 32 21.89 -19.61 -23.61
N VAL A 33 22.13 -20.83 -24.11
CA VAL A 33 23.07 -21.17 -25.20
C VAL A 33 22.72 -22.58 -25.66
N ILE A 34 22.45 -22.76 -26.96
CA ILE A 34 22.99 -23.84 -27.81
C ILE A 34 22.66 -23.50 -29.27
N HIS A 35 23.68 -23.66 -30.11
CA HIS A 35 23.72 -23.41 -31.53
C HIS A 35 22.67 -24.16 -32.36
N LYS A 36 22.21 -23.45 -33.42
CA LYS A 36 21.77 -23.96 -34.72
C LYS A 36 20.65 -25.00 -34.72
N CYS A 37 19.42 -24.50 -34.77
CA CYS A 37 18.44 -24.98 -35.75
C CYS A 37 17.48 -23.84 -36.08
N THR A 38 17.61 -23.29 -37.28
CA THR A 38 16.70 -22.29 -37.86
C THR A 38 15.35 -22.94 -38.13
N TYR A 39 14.44 -22.87 -37.16
CA TYR A 39 13.00 -23.00 -37.40
C TYR A 39 12.37 -21.64 -37.11
N ARG A 40 11.92 -20.96 -38.17
CA ARG A 40 11.11 -19.74 -38.07
C ARG A 40 9.82 -20.08 -37.32
N MET A 41 9.74 -19.80 -36.03
CA MET A 41 8.45 -19.64 -35.35
C MET A 41 7.95 -18.24 -35.66
N ASN A 42 7.16 -18.13 -36.71
CA ASN A 42 6.52 -16.88 -37.14
C ASN A 42 5.00 -17.01 -36.98
N ASN A 43 4.54 -17.34 -35.77
CA ASN A 43 3.11 -17.32 -35.46
C ASN A 43 2.88 -17.09 -33.95
N ASP A 44 3.08 -15.86 -33.48
CA ASP A 44 2.91 -15.44 -32.08
C ASP A 44 1.44 -15.40 -31.60
N SER A 45 0.54 -16.16 -32.22
CA SER A 45 -0.88 -16.16 -31.85
C SER A 45 -1.31 -17.52 -31.28
N PHE A 46 -1.66 -17.50 -30.00
CA PHE A 46 -2.26 -18.63 -29.32
C PHE A 46 -3.72 -18.80 -29.78
N HIS A 47 -3.92 -19.56 -30.85
CA HIS A 47 -5.24 -19.76 -31.47
C HIS A 47 -6.20 -20.67 -30.67
N TYR A 48 -5.72 -21.36 -29.65
CA TYR A 48 -6.52 -22.33 -28.89
C TYR A 48 -7.42 -21.67 -27.84
N PHE A 49 -7.22 -20.39 -27.52
CA PHE A 49 -8.03 -19.71 -26.50
C PHE A 49 -9.52 -19.80 -26.81
N SER A 50 -9.93 -19.58 -28.06
CA SER A 50 -11.34 -19.66 -28.49
C SER A 50 -11.91 -21.08 -28.47
N GLN A 51 -11.06 -22.10 -28.42
CA GLN A 51 -11.46 -23.51 -28.38
C GLN A 51 -11.66 -24.01 -26.95
N LEU A 52 -11.23 -23.24 -25.94
CA LEU A 52 -11.45 -23.58 -24.55
C LEU A 52 -12.94 -23.49 -24.20
N PRO A 53 -13.46 -24.38 -23.32
CA PRO A 53 -14.78 -24.24 -22.73
C PRO A 53 -15.00 -22.83 -22.15
N PRO A 54 -16.22 -22.27 -22.25
CA PRO A 54 -16.52 -20.92 -21.76
C PRO A 54 -16.10 -20.69 -20.30
N GLU A 55 -16.21 -21.72 -19.45
CA GLU A 55 -15.84 -21.67 -18.05
C GLU A 55 -14.34 -21.41 -17.88
N LEU A 56 -13.49 -22.10 -18.66
CA LEU A 56 -12.04 -21.91 -18.62
C LEU A 56 -11.63 -20.54 -19.17
N ARG A 57 -12.27 -20.08 -20.25
CA ARG A 57 -12.00 -18.74 -20.82
C ARG A 57 -12.34 -17.64 -19.80
N ARG A 58 -13.47 -17.77 -19.12
CA ARG A 58 -13.87 -16.85 -18.04
C ARG A 58 -12.92 -16.88 -16.85
N LEU A 59 -12.47 -18.05 -16.41
CA LEU A 59 -11.46 -18.17 -15.35
C LEU A 59 -10.16 -17.48 -15.75
N ILE A 60 -9.68 -17.68 -16.98
CA ILE A 60 -8.50 -16.99 -17.49
C ILE A 60 -8.69 -15.47 -17.40
N TRP A 61 -9.82 -14.94 -17.87
CA TRP A 61 -10.10 -13.50 -17.76
C TRP A 61 -10.14 -13.01 -16.31
N THR A 62 -10.78 -13.75 -15.40
CA THR A 62 -10.84 -13.39 -13.98
C THR A 62 -9.44 -13.38 -13.34
N HIS A 63 -8.57 -14.31 -13.71
CA HIS A 63 -7.19 -14.34 -13.26
C HIS A 63 -6.31 -13.26 -13.91
N SER A 64 -6.67 -12.81 -15.11
CA SER A 64 -5.97 -11.74 -15.80
C SER A 64 -6.35 -10.33 -15.33
N LEU A 65 -7.37 -10.16 -14.48
CA LEU A 65 -7.67 -8.88 -13.85
C LEU A 65 -6.47 -8.42 -12.99
N PRO A 66 -6.11 -7.12 -12.97
CA PRO A 66 -5.02 -6.65 -12.14
C PRO A 66 -5.43 -6.59 -10.65
N HIS A 67 -4.42 -6.58 -9.77
CA HIS A 67 -4.57 -6.11 -8.39
C HIS A 67 -4.05 -4.69 -8.35
N ARG A 68 -4.94 -3.72 -8.10
CA ARG A 68 -4.58 -2.30 -8.18
C ARG A 68 -4.64 -1.64 -6.82
N ILE A 69 -3.86 -0.57 -6.72
CA ILE A 69 -3.99 0.44 -5.69
C ILE A 69 -4.92 1.50 -6.27
N ALA A 70 -6.18 1.53 -5.87
CA ALA A 70 -7.16 2.49 -6.35
C ALA A 70 -7.02 3.79 -5.54
N GLU A 71 -6.42 4.81 -6.15
CA GLU A 71 -6.21 6.12 -5.52
C GLU A 71 -7.46 6.98 -5.62
N GLU A 72 -8.03 7.41 -4.49
CA GLU A 72 -9.19 8.31 -4.48
C GLU A 72 -8.84 9.75 -4.86
N ASP A 73 -7.61 10.17 -4.61
CA ASP A 73 -7.14 11.54 -4.78
C ASP A 73 -5.73 11.57 -5.42
N ILE A 74 -5.34 12.76 -5.86
CA ILE A 74 -4.03 12.99 -6.46
C ILE A 74 -3.07 13.40 -5.35
N PRO A 75 -1.91 12.74 -5.20
CA PRO A 75 -0.92 13.17 -4.21
C PRO A 75 -0.42 14.58 -4.55
N VAL A 76 -0.37 15.44 -3.54
CA VAL A 76 0.20 16.79 -3.66
C VAL A 76 1.72 16.73 -3.75
N PHE A 77 2.33 15.86 -2.95
CA PHE A 77 3.76 15.55 -2.94
C PHE A 77 3.95 14.05 -3.14
N LEU A 78 5.04 13.63 -3.80
CA LEU A 78 5.32 12.21 -4.07
C LEU A 78 5.83 11.44 -2.84
N LEU A 79 5.44 11.86 -1.64
CA LEU A 79 5.87 11.25 -0.37
C LEU A 79 7.40 11.14 -0.27
N ASP A 80 8.14 12.01 -0.97
CA ASP A 80 9.60 12.10 -0.94
C ASP A 80 10.11 13.33 -0.16
N GLY A 81 9.20 14.05 0.49
CA GLY A 81 9.42 15.29 1.22
C GLY A 81 8.84 16.53 0.51
N ASN A 82 9.05 17.72 1.08
CA ASN A 82 8.63 19.00 0.50
C ASN A 82 9.38 19.38 -0.78
N GLU A 83 10.51 18.74 -1.05
CA GLU A 83 11.29 18.97 -2.26
C GLU A 83 11.22 17.68 -3.07
N ALA A 84 10.33 17.67 -4.09
CA ALA A 84 10.20 16.54 -4.98
C ALA A 84 11.57 16.27 -5.64
N ARG A 85 12.24 15.21 -5.18
CA ARG A 85 13.51 14.74 -5.77
C ARG A 85 13.28 14.03 -7.09
N GLN A 86 12.02 13.76 -7.36
CA GLN A 86 11.52 13.08 -8.52
C GLN A 86 10.77 14.09 -9.37
N ALA A 87 11.05 14.13 -10.67
CA ALA A 87 10.43 15.09 -11.56
C ALA A 87 8.94 14.76 -11.88
N CYS A 88 8.32 13.78 -11.22
CA CYS A 88 7.04 13.23 -11.64
C CYS A 88 5.84 14.09 -11.23
N TRP A 89 4.87 14.23 -12.15
CA TRP A 89 3.57 14.81 -11.84
C TRP A 89 2.50 13.72 -11.79
N ALA A 90 2.11 13.34 -10.57
CA ALA A 90 1.27 12.17 -10.31
C ALA A 90 -0.11 12.25 -10.97
N ARG A 91 -0.66 13.45 -11.19
CA ARG A 91 -2.02 13.66 -11.72
C ARG A 91 -2.34 12.79 -12.94
N ARG A 92 -1.45 12.74 -13.93
CA ARG A 92 -1.68 11.93 -15.14
C ARG A 92 -1.77 10.44 -14.81
N ILE A 93 -0.89 9.95 -13.94
CA ILE A 93 -0.85 8.54 -13.52
C ILE A 93 -2.09 8.19 -12.72
N THR A 94 -2.49 9.04 -11.77
CA THR A 94 -3.70 8.85 -10.95
C THR A 94 -4.94 8.77 -11.83
N HIS A 95 -5.09 9.66 -12.83
CA HIS A 95 -6.20 9.55 -13.79
C HIS A 95 -6.14 8.30 -14.65
N GLN A 96 -4.95 7.87 -15.08
CA GLN A 96 -4.78 6.61 -15.82
C GLN A 96 -5.17 5.40 -14.96
N ASN A 97 -4.77 5.40 -13.69
CA ASN A 97 -5.07 4.37 -12.71
C ASN A 97 -6.59 4.28 -12.40
N ALA A 98 -7.29 5.41 -12.47
CA ALA A 98 -8.73 5.51 -12.24
C ALA A 98 -9.60 4.91 -13.38
N HIS A 99 -9.02 4.51 -14.52
CA HIS A 99 -9.79 3.92 -15.62
C HIS A 99 -9.99 2.39 -15.47
N PRO A 100 -10.95 1.79 -16.22
CA PRO A 100 -11.06 0.34 -16.31
C PRO A 100 -9.77 -0.31 -16.78
N PRO A 101 -9.44 -1.52 -16.30
CA PRO A 101 -8.23 -2.21 -16.68
C PRO A 101 -8.23 -2.55 -18.18
N THR A 102 -7.04 -2.69 -18.77
CA THR A 102 -6.87 -2.92 -20.22
C THR A 102 -7.66 -4.13 -20.72
N ILE A 103 -7.79 -5.16 -19.89
CA ILE A 103 -8.57 -6.36 -20.18
C ILE A 103 -10.05 -6.09 -20.50
N ALA A 104 -10.64 -4.98 -20.00
CA ALA A 104 -12.01 -4.59 -20.30
C ALA A 104 -12.24 -4.19 -21.77
N PHE A 105 -11.15 -3.99 -22.53
CA PHE A 105 -11.18 -3.54 -23.92
C PHE A 105 -10.78 -4.60 -24.94
N VAL A 106 -10.44 -5.83 -24.49
CA VAL A 106 -9.98 -6.91 -25.38
C VAL A 106 -11.12 -7.48 -26.23
N ASN A 107 -12.20 -7.96 -25.60
CA ASN A 107 -13.38 -8.46 -26.29
C ASN A 107 -14.64 -8.37 -25.39
N ARG A 108 -15.79 -8.84 -25.89
CA ARG A 108 -17.07 -8.78 -25.14
C ARG A 108 -17.06 -9.62 -23.86
N GLU A 109 -16.47 -10.81 -23.90
CA GLU A 109 -16.41 -11.71 -22.75
C GLU A 109 -15.48 -11.17 -21.65
N SER A 110 -14.31 -10.66 -22.03
CA SER A 110 -13.36 -10.06 -21.09
C SER A 110 -13.94 -8.79 -20.46
N ARG A 111 -14.65 -7.96 -21.25
CA ARG A 111 -15.38 -6.80 -20.75
C ARG A 111 -16.44 -7.20 -19.74
N GLN A 112 -17.23 -8.24 -20.05
CA GLN A 112 -18.26 -8.71 -19.13
C GLN A 112 -17.63 -9.14 -17.79
N VAL A 113 -16.53 -9.90 -17.82
CA VAL A 113 -15.81 -10.28 -16.60
C VAL A 113 -15.31 -9.06 -15.84
N ALA A 114 -14.75 -8.04 -16.51
CA ALA A 114 -14.33 -6.81 -15.86
C ALA A 114 -15.49 -6.06 -15.19
N LEU A 115 -16.65 -5.96 -15.86
CA LEU A 115 -17.85 -5.30 -15.33
C LEU A 115 -18.51 -6.09 -14.18
N GLU A 116 -18.36 -7.41 -14.14
CA GLU A 116 -18.83 -8.24 -13.03
C GLU A 116 -17.98 -8.06 -11.76
N HIS A 117 -16.71 -7.69 -11.92
CA HIS A 117 -15.75 -7.57 -10.80
C HIS A 117 -15.42 -6.13 -10.44
N GLY A 118 -15.86 -5.14 -11.22
CA GLY A 118 -15.53 -3.74 -11.01
C GLY A 118 -16.68 -2.80 -11.28
N ARG A 119 -16.55 -1.59 -10.76
CA ARG A 119 -17.55 -0.53 -10.88
C ARG A 119 -16.93 0.84 -10.80
N TRP A 120 -17.64 1.84 -11.29
CA TRP A 120 -17.34 3.23 -10.98
C TRP A 120 -17.76 3.56 -9.55
N LEU A 121 -16.88 4.25 -8.86
CA LEU A 121 -17.09 4.82 -7.55
C LEU A 121 -17.03 6.34 -7.71
N GLU A 122 -18.16 7.00 -7.47
CA GLU A 122 -18.26 8.47 -7.50
C GLU A 122 -17.81 9.02 -6.14
N SER A 123 -17.01 10.09 -6.16
CA SER A 123 -16.67 10.80 -4.92
C SER A 123 -17.63 11.96 -4.67
N GLN A 124 -17.89 12.21 -3.39
CA GLN A 124 -18.60 13.38 -2.90
C GLN A 124 -17.67 14.36 -2.17
N GLU A 125 -16.38 14.03 -2.09
CA GLU A 125 -15.37 14.81 -1.38
C GLU A 125 -14.67 15.77 -2.33
N THR A 126 -14.43 17.00 -1.87
CA THR A 126 -13.79 18.06 -2.68
C THR A 126 -12.33 17.77 -3.03
N THR A 127 -11.73 16.78 -2.38
CA THR A 127 -10.29 16.49 -2.42
C THR A 127 -9.97 15.28 -3.30
N SER A 128 -10.99 14.48 -3.63
CA SER A 128 -10.91 13.29 -4.47
C SER A 128 -11.10 13.59 -5.96
N LEU A 129 -10.83 12.57 -6.78
CA LEU A 129 -11.30 12.51 -8.16
C LEU A 129 -12.84 12.33 -8.22
N ASP A 130 -13.47 12.92 -9.23
CA ASP A 130 -14.94 12.83 -9.43
C ASP A 130 -15.42 11.37 -9.48
N SER A 131 -14.68 10.51 -10.18
CA SER A 131 -14.97 9.07 -10.24
C SER A 131 -13.70 8.25 -10.49
N ILE A 132 -13.67 7.06 -9.88
CA ILE A 132 -12.60 6.08 -10.08
C ILE A 132 -13.18 4.69 -10.36
N TRP A 133 -12.53 3.91 -11.20
CA TRP A 133 -12.87 2.51 -11.43
C TRP A 133 -12.20 1.64 -10.37
N VAL A 134 -13.00 0.92 -9.58
CA VAL A 134 -12.53 0.03 -8.51
C VAL A 134 -12.96 -1.40 -8.77
N GLN A 135 -12.19 -2.36 -8.25
CA GLN A 135 -12.57 -3.78 -8.20
C GLN A 135 -12.78 -4.19 -6.72
N PRO A 136 -14.04 -4.14 -6.23
CA PRO A 136 -14.36 -4.50 -4.84
C PRO A 136 -13.80 -5.86 -4.46
N ARG A 137 -13.35 -6.01 -3.21
CA ARG A 137 -12.70 -7.24 -2.67
C ARG A 137 -11.38 -7.66 -3.32
N ARG A 138 -10.86 -6.91 -4.31
CA ARG A 138 -9.59 -7.22 -5.00
C ARG A 138 -8.57 -6.09 -4.90
N ASP A 139 -9.03 -4.86 -5.14
CA ASP A 139 -8.18 -3.67 -5.08
C ASP A 139 -7.96 -3.22 -3.63
N VAL A 140 -6.89 -2.47 -3.41
CA VAL A 140 -6.64 -1.70 -2.17
C VAL A 140 -7.14 -0.28 -2.42
N LEU A 141 -7.94 0.28 -1.52
CA LEU A 141 -8.36 1.69 -1.61
C LEU A 141 -7.30 2.56 -0.96
N HIS A 142 -6.80 3.60 -1.64
CA HIS A 142 -5.72 4.43 -1.15
C HIS A 142 -6.08 5.92 -1.12
N LEU A 143 -5.70 6.59 -0.04
CA LEU A 143 -5.87 8.03 0.15
C LEU A 143 -4.51 8.71 0.35
N ASN A 144 -4.17 9.62 -0.56
CA ASN A 144 -2.97 10.47 -0.56
C ASN A 144 -3.14 11.77 0.25
N TRP A 145 -4.28 11.95 0.91
CA TRP A 145 -4.62 13.12 1.71
C TRP A 145 -3.51 13.48 2.70
N THR A 146 -3.16 14.77 2.79
CA THR A 146 -2.29 15.30 3.85
C THR A 146 -2.79 16.66 4.32
N ARG A 147 -2.83 16.87 5.64
CA ARG A 147 -3.13 18.20 6.23
C ARG A 147 -2.12 19.27 5.82
N MET A 148 -0.88 18.85 5.52
CA MET A 148 0.20 19.74 5.09
C MET A 148 -0.18 20.59 3.88
N ARG A 149 -1.01 20.06 2.96
CA ARG A 149 -1.57 20.80 1.82
C ARG A 149 -2.22 22.13 2.24
N TYR A 150 -2.95 22.14 3.35
CA TYR A 150 -3.72 23.29 3.82
C TYR A 150 -2.85 24.25 4.63
N ASN A 151 -1.89 23.73 5.38
CA ASN A 151 -0.89 24.54 6.08
C ASN A 151 0.00 25.33 5.10
N VAL A 152 0.35 24.74 3.95
CA VAL A 152 1.15 25.40 2.91
C VAL A 152 0.33 26.42 2.10
N TRP A 153 -0.98 26.18 1.91
CA TRP A 153 -1.83 27.06 1.11
C TRP A 153 -2.63 28.09 1.91
N GLY A 154 -2.49 28.15 3.23
CA GLY A 154 -3.00 29.23 4.07
C GLY A 154 -4.53 29.33 4.12
N ASN A 155 -5.25 28.22 3.97
CA ASN A 155 -6.71 28.23 4.14
C ASN A 155 -7.06 28.50 5.62
N ALA A 156 -8.04 29.39 5.84
CA ALA A 156 -8.44 29.87 7.16
C ALA A 156 -9.24 28.84 8.00
N ASP A 157 -9.74 27.78 7.37
CA ASP A 157 -10.54 26.74 8.01
C ASP A 157 -9.76 25.41 8.02
N ASP A 158 -9.60 24.77 9.18
CA ASP A 158 -9.09 23.40 9.29
C ASP A 158 -10.11 22.46 8.63
N PRO A 159 -9.76 21.80 7.50
CA PRO A 159 -10.72 20.95 6.81
C PRO A 159 -11.16 19.78 7.70
N SER A 160 -12.44 19.40 7.58
CA SER A 160 -12.93 18.17 8.20
C SER A 160 -12.11 16.97 7.75
N SER A 161 -11.86 16.03 8.65
CA SER A 161 -11.15 14.81 8.29
C SER A 161 -11.95 13.99 7.27
N PRO A 162 -11.35 13.54 6.15
CA PRO A 162 -12.00 12.63 5.22
C PRO A 162 -11.91 11.16 5.66
N ILE A 163 -11.19 10.87 6.76
CA ILE A 163 -10.76 9.51 7.08
C ILE A 163 -11.92 8.60 7.48
N ALA A 164 -12.85 9.06 8.32
CA ALA A 164 -13.99 8.23 8.71
C ALA A 164 -14.81 7.77 7.48
N MET A 165 -15.10 8.69 6.56
CA MET A 165 -15.85 8.38 5.33
C MET A 165 -15.06 7.44 4.40
N PHE A 166 -13.76 7.69 4.26
CA PHE A 166 -12.86 6.82 3.49
C PHE A 166 -12.81 5.39 4.05
N LEU A 167 -12.63 5.23 5.37
CA LEU A 167 -12.56 3.91 6.01
C LEU A 167 -13.90 3.16 5.93
N TRP A 168 -15.02 3.86 6.13
CA TRP A 168 -16.35 3.29 5.93
C TRP A 168 -16.56 2.80 4.50
N ARG A 169 -16.10 3.58 3.52
CA ARG A 169 -16.21 3.21 2.10
C ARG A 169 -15.35 2.00 1.78
N ALA A 170 -14.10 1.95 2.25
CA ALA A 170 -13.22 0.80 2.10
C ALA A 170 -13.88 -0.48 2.67
N GLU A 171 -14.48 -0.38 3.85
CA GLU A 171 -15.26 -1.46 4.48
C GLU A 171 -16.42 -1.91 3.60
N SER A 172 -17.25 -0.98 3.13
CA SER A 172 -18.43 -1.27 2.30
C SER A 172 -18.08 -1.97 0.98
N LEU A 173 -16.87 -1.72 0.46
CA LEU A 173 -16.33 -2.33 -0.75
C LEU A 173 -15.60 -3.65 -0.47
N GLY A 174 -15.35 -3.99 0.80
CA GLY A 174 -14.47 -5.08 1.20
C GLY A 174 -13.04 -4.89 0.69
N MET A 175 -12.59 -3.65 0.55
CA MET A 175 -11.25 -3.31 0.07
C MET A 175 -10.35 -2.96 1.26
N PRO A 176 -9.11 -3.48 1.33
CA PRO A 176 -8.17 -3.04 2.36
C PRO A 176 -7.91 -1.54 2.23
N PRO A 177 -7.96 -0.76 3.32
CA PRO A 177 -7.64 0.66 3.28
C PRO A 177 -6.12 0.88 3.28
N SER A 178 -5.72 1.96 2.64
CA SER A 178 -4.34 2.45 2.67
C SER A 178 -4.30 3.98 2.75
N VAL A 179 -3.39 4.49 3.57
CA VAL A 179 -3.18 5.93 3.78
C VAL A 179 -1.70 6.26 3.68
N VAL A 180 -1.36 7.53 3.58
CA VAL A 180 0.03 8.00 3.66
C VAL A 180 0.45 8.20 5.12
N ALA A 181 1.74 8.02 5.41
CA ALA A 181 2.27 8.10 6.79
C ALA A 181 1.92 9.42 7.50
N GLU A 182 1.98 10.53 6.77
CA GLU A 182 1.68 11.89 7.24
C GLU A 182 0.28 12.07 7.85
N ILE A 183 -0.69 11.19 7.52
CA ILE A 183 -2.02 11.20 8.15
C ILE A 183 -1.92 10.85 9.64
N ILE A 184 -1.04 9.91 9.99
CA ILE A 184 -0.88 9.43 11.36
C ILE A 184 0.19 10.23 12.09
N HIS A 185 1.37 10.32 11.48
CA HIS A 185 2.52 10.98 12.06
C HIS A 185 3.51 11.39 10.97
N PRO A 186 4.12 12.59 11.02
CA PRO A 186 5.07 13.02 9.99
C PRO A 186 6.24 12.05 9.80
N PHE A 187 6.67 11.88 8.55
CA PHE A 187 7.82 11.05 8.19
C PHE A 187 8.74 11.82 7.23
N ARG A 188 9.81 12.38 7.78
CA ARG A 188 10.76 13.25 7.10
C ARG A 188 11.80 12.45 6.32
N LEU A 189 11.42 11.96 5.14
CA LEU A 189 12.35 11.25 4.26
C LEU A 189 13.60 12.08 3.90
N LYS A 190 13.45 13.41 3.76
CA LYS A 190 14.57 14.33 3.51
C LYS A 190 15.66 14.23 4.59
N ALA A 191 15.28 14.12 5.87
CA ALA A 191 16.22 13.99 6.98
C ALA A 191 17.06 12.71 6.87
N LEU A 192 16.48 11.63 6.34
CA LEU A 192 17.18 10.37 6.13
C LEU A 192 18.17 10.43 4.97
N LEU A 193 17.87 11.24 3.96
CA LEU A 193 18.65 11.33 2.74
C LEU A 193 19.76 12.39 2.80
N GLU A 194 19.54 13.52 3.48
CA GLU A 194 20.48 14.64 3.57
C GLU A 194 21.02 14.88 4.98
N GLY A 195 20.33 14.39 6.01
CA GLY A 195 20.71 14.65 7.38
C GLY A 195 21.98 13.88 7.78
N ALA A 196 22.78 14.50 8.66
CA ALA A 196 23.88 13.84 9.35
C ALA A 196 23.42 12.54 10.03
N GLU A 197 24.36 11.64 10.35
CA GLU A 197 24.06 10.46 11.17
C GLU A 197 23.38 10.92 12.48
N GLY A 198 22.15 10.43 12.72
CA GLY A 198 21.34 10.82 13.88
C GLY A 198 20.26 11.87 13.63
N ALA A 199 20.09 12.39 12.41
CA ALA A 199 18.89 13.19 12.09
C ALA A 199 17.65 12.28 12.12
N ASP A 200 16.72 12.58 13.03
CA ASP A 200 15.49 11.81 13.21
C ASP A 200 14.51 12.03 12.05
N ALA A 201 13.87 10.94 11.60
CA ALA A 201 12.83 10.98 10.58
C ALA A 201 11.51 11.55 11.12
N SER A 202 11.37 11.67 12.43
CA SER A 202 10.13 12.08 13.09
C SER A 202 10.43 12.57 14.50
N ASP A 203 9.61 13.50 15.00
CA ASP A 203 9.74 14.01 16.37
C ASP A 203 9.00 13.09 17.35
N SER A 204 9.38 13.10 18.64
CA SER A 204 8.62 12.37 19.67
C SER A 204 7.16 12.88 19.72
N PRO A 205 6.16 11.98 19.59
CA PRO A 205 4.78 12.41 19.49
C PRO A 205 4.22 12.88 20.83
N TRP A 206 3.23 13.75 20.74
CA TRP A 206 2.46 14.24 21.86
C TRP A 206 1.01 14.50 21.44
N LEU A 207 0.12 14.48 22.43
CA LEU A 207 -1.32 14.68 22.29
C LEU A 207 -1.77 15.74 23.30
N LEU A 208 -2.69 16.62 22.90
CA LEU A 208 -3.38 17.51 23.83
C LEU A 208 -4.46 16.71 24.58
N TYR A 209 -4.43 16.75 25.90
CA TYR A 209 -5.20 15.85 26.77
C TYR A 209 -6.72 16.07 26.67
N ARG A 210 -7.16 17.32 26.53
CA ARG A 210 -8.58 17.73 26.58
C ARG A 210 -9.23 17.97 25.21
N ASP A 211 -8.45 18.02 24.15
CA ASP A 211 -8.96 18.30 22.80
C ASP A 211 -8.12 17.52 21.77
N GLY A 212 -8.76 17.01 20.73
CA GLY A 212 -8.09 16.24 19.68
C GLY A 212 -7.37 17.19 18.74
N THR A 213 -6.05 17.08 18.60
CA THR A 213 -5.28 17.96 17.70
C THR A 213 -5.23 17.46 16.26
N ASN A 214 -5.53 16.18 16.04
CA ASN A 214 -5.51 15.52 14.75
C ASN A 214 -6.77 14.67 14.59
N ASN A 215 -7.81 15.28 14.00
CA ASN A 215 -9.08 14.59 13.73
C ASN A 215 -8.90 13.39 12.80
N ASP A 216 -7.84 13.35 12.00
CA ASP A 216 -7.58 12.23 11.08
C ASP A 216 -7.20 10.96 11.85
N VAL A 217 -6.39 11.08 12.91
CA VAL A 217 -6.07 9.92 13.75
C VAL A 217 -7.20 9.58 14.71
N ALA A 218 -7.97 10.58 15.15
CA ALA A 218 -9.20 10.34 15.90
C ALA A 218 -10.17 9.46 15.09
N ASP A 219 -10.34 9.71 13.80
CA ASP A 219 -11.15 8.90 12.90
C ASP A 219 -10.58 7.48 12.71
N ILE A 220 -9.26 7.33 12.59
CA ILE A 220 -8.61 6.00 12.53
C ILE A 220 -8.88 5.22 13.82
N ALA A 221 -8.69 5.86 14.98
CA ALA A 221 -8.98 5.28 16.27
C ALA A 221 -10.47 4.94 16.42
N TYR A 222 -11.35 5.77 15.86
CA TYR A 222 -12.79 5.54 15.85
C TYR A 222 -13.17 4.28 15.06
N CYS A 223 -12.55 4.08 13.90
CA CYS A 223 -12.79 2.94 13.01
C CYS A 223 -11.94 1.71 13.32
N ALA A 224 -11.15 1.70 14.41
CA ALA A 224 -10.22 0.62 14.72
C ALA A 224 -10.89 -0.76 14.76
N GLU A 225 -12.09 -0.86 15.33
CA GLU A 225 -12.82 -2.12 15.46
C GLU A 225 -13.24 -2.74 14.13
N SER A 226 -13.54 -1.91 13.12
CA SER A 226 -13.90 -2.40 11.77
C SER A 226 -12.68 -2.59 10.88
N GLN A 227 -11.59 -1.87 11.14
CA GLN A 227 -10.38 -1.88 10.32
C GLN A 227 -9.20 -2.53 11.06
N ARG A 228 -9.12 -3.85 11.00
CA ARG A 228 -8.02 -4.59 11.66
C ARG A 228 -6.64 -4.40 11.02
N ARG A 229 -6.58 -3.78 9.84
CA ARG A 229 -5.34 -3.62 9.07
C ARG A 229 -5.37 -2.34 8.27
N LEU A 230 -4.24 -1.63 8.24
CA LEU A 230 -4.07 -0.40 7.50
C LEU A 230 -2.70 -0.39 6.81
N ASP A 231 -2.69 -0.37 5.48
CA ASP A 231 -1.45 -0.27 4.70
C ASP A 231 -1.01 1.21 4.66
N VAL A 232 0.24 1.50 5.06
CA VAL A 232 0.73 2.88 5.19
C VAL A 232 1.84 3.15 4.18
N ALA A 233 1.62 4.09 3.25
CA ALA A 233 2.65 4.52 2.31
C ALA A 233 3.66 5.44 3.03
N MET A 234 4.88 4.92 3.26
CA MET A 234 5.97 5.63 3.93
C MET A 234 6.73 6.56 2.99
N ALA A 235 6.86 6.15 1.73
CA ALA A 235 7.55 6.86 0.67
C ALA A 235 6.99 6.41 -0.68
N ALA A 236 7.19 7.21 -1.73
CA ALA A 236 6.88 6.79 -3.10
C ALA A 236 8.07 6.98 -4.04
N VAL A 237 8.15 6.09 -5.04
CA VAL A 237 9.11 6.16 -6.15
C VAL A 237 8.36 6.15 -7.47
N SER A 238 8.71 7.04 -8.39
CA SER A 238 8.11 7.20 -9.71
C SER A 238 9.13 6.87 -10.78
N LEU A 239 8.78 5.92 -11.66
CA LEU A 239 9.65 5.41 -12.70
C LEU A 239 9.21 5.96 -14.05
N HIS A 240 10.02 6.83 -14.68
CA HIS A 240 9.75 7.27 -16.05
C HIS A 240 10.26 6.27 -17.08
N ILE A 241 9.47 5.20 -17.28
CA ILE A 241 9.81 4.10 -18.16
C ILE A 241 8.82 3.97 -19.34
N PRO A 242 9.23 3.40 -20.48
CA PRO A 242 8.31 3.13 -21.59
C PRO A 242 7.19 2.15 -21.17
N PRO A 243 5.97 2.27 -21.75
CA PRO A 243 4.87 1.34 -21.47
C PRO A 243 5.25 -0.13 -21.69
N GLU A 244 6.06 -0.38 -22.72
CA GLU A 244 6.51 -1.72 -23.06
C GLU A 244 7.40 -2.34 -21.96
N ALA A 245 8.24 -1.52 -21.32
CA ALA A 245 9.08 -1.97 -20.20
C ALA A 245 8.21 -2.33 -18.99
N ALA A 246 7.24 -1.48 -18.64
CA ALA A 246 6.30 -1.75 -17.56
C ALA A 246 5.53 -3.06 -17.81
N ARG A 247 5.01 -3.26 -19.03
CA ARG A 247 4.31 -4.49 -19.43
C ARG A 247 5.20 -5.74 -19.35
N ARG A 248 6.39 -5.72 -19.96
CA ARG A 248 7.30 -6.87 -19.96
C ARG A 248 7.84 -7.23 -18.58
N SER A 249 7.92 -6.26 -17.67
CA SER A 249 8.38 -6.51 -16.31
C SER A 249 7.42 -7.40 -15.50
N GLY A 250 6.12 -7.39 -15.83
CA GLY A 250 5.07 -8.00 -14.99
C GLY A 250 4.91 -7.35 -13.61
N LEU A 251 5.65 -6.27 -13.30
CA LEU A 251 5.60 -5.60 -12.01
C LEU A 251 4.37 -4.69 -11.85
N PHE A 252 3.83 -4.18 -12.96
CA PHE A 252 2.71 -3.24 -13.00
C PHE A 252 1.44 -3.86 -13.59
N GLY A 253 1.15 -5.11 -13.18
CA GLY A 253 0.07 -5.92 -13.75
C GLY A 253 0.50 -6.62 -15.04
N LEU A 254 -0.27 -7.65 -15.45
CA LEU A 254 0.06 -8.48 -16.60
C LEU A 254 0.09 -7.70 -17.93
N LEU A 255 -0.70 -6.63 -18.01
CA LEU A 255 -0.82 -5.79 -19.20
C LEU A 255 -0.21 -4.40 -19.01
N GLY A 256 0.52 -4.17 -17.90
CA GLY A 256 0.95 -2.83 -17.51
C GLY A 256 -0.21 -1.94 -17.07
N ASP A 257 -1.33 -2.51 -16.63
CA ASP A 257 -2.58 -1.82 -16.29
C ASP A 257 -2.79 -1.63 -14.77
N ALA A 258 -1.73 -1.81 -13.99
CA ALA A 258 -1.68 -1.48 -12.57
C ALA A 258 -0.52 -0.49 -12.30
N PRO A 259 -0.68 0.80 -12.66
CA PRO A 259 0.42 1.77 -12.67
C PRO A 259 0.97 2.15 -11.31
N VAL A 260 0.25 1.81 -10.25
CA VAL A 260 0.66 2.01 -8.87
C VAL A 260 0.69 0.66 -8.17
N GLN A 261 1.78 0.41 -7.46
CA GLN A 261 2.04 -0.80 -6.68
C GLN A 261 2.53 -0.43 -5.29
N MET A 262 2.35 -1.33 -4.34
CA MET A 262 2.83 -1.20 -2.96
C MET A 262 3.74 -2.37 -2.63
N VAL A 263 4.92 -2.07 -2.08
CA VAL A 263 5.93 -3.05 -1.67
C VAL A 263 6.05 -2.98 -0.16
N ASP A 264 6.02 -4.12 0.56
CA ASP A 264 6.31 -4.11 2.01
C ASP A 264 7.74 -3.54 2.23
N VAL A 265 7.94 -2.71 3.25
CA VAL A 265 9.26 -2.12 3.55
C VAL A 265 10.35 -3.19 3.77
N GLY A 266 9.97 -4.37 4.27
CA GLY A 266 10.88 -5.50 4.44
C GLY A 266 11.17 -6.31 3.17
N ASP A 267 10.42 -6.10 2.08
CA ASP A 267 10.58 -6.85 0.82
C ASP A 267 11.63 -6.18 -0.09
N VAL A 268 12.88 -6.27 0.35
CA VAL A 268 14.03 -5.72 -0.38
C VAL A 268 14.16 -6.38 -1.75
N THR A 269 13.82 -7.67 -1.89
CA THR A 269 13.89 -8.38 -3.18
C THR A 269 12.96 -7.75 -4.21
N ARG A 270 11.69 -7.51 -3.84
CA ARG A 270 10.73 -6.85 -4.74
C ARG A 270 11.13 -5.42 -5.04
N LEU A 271 11.64 -4.67 -4.06
CA LEU A 271 12.15 -3.32 -4.29
C LEU A 271 13.32 -3.31 -5.29
N ARG A 272 14.24 -4.28 -5.21
CA ARG A 272 15.36 -4.44 -6.16
C ARG A 272 14.89 -4.79 -7.57
N GLN A 273 13.76 -5.49 -7.75
CA GLN A 273 13.17 -5.71 -9.08
C GLN A 273 12.74 -4.38 -9.73
N PHE A 274 12.08 -3.50 -8.98
CA PHE A 274 11.73 -2.16 -9.47
C PHE A 274 12.97 -1.31 -9.75
N GLN A 275 14.00 -1.39 -8.88
CA GLN A 275 15.26 -0.71 -9.12
C GLN A 275 15.96 -1.20 -10.40
N ALA A 276 15.99 -2.51 -10.66
CA ALA A 276 16.58 -3.06 -11.88
C ALA A 276 15.86 -2.53 -13.13
N LEU A 277 14.52 -2.51 -13.12
CA LEU A 277 13.72 -1.95 -14.20
C LEU A 277 14.01 -0.46 -14.43
N PHE A 278 14.19 0.30 -13.34
CA PHE A 278 14.59 1.70 -13.40
C PHE A 278 16.00 1.88 -13.97
N VAL A 279 16.97 1.09 -13.53
CA VAL A 279 18.36 1.15 -13.98
C VAL A 279 18.46 0.90 -15.49
N GLU A 280 17.70 -0.07 -16.00
CA GLU A 280 17.71 -0.41 -17.42
C GLU A 280 17.13 0.70 -18.32
N HIS A 281 16.12 1.44 -17.85
CA HIS A 281 15.32 2.30 -18.74
C HIS A 281 15.34 3.80 -18.42
N ALA A 282 15.73 4.21 -17.22
CA ALA A 282 15.55 5.58 -16.74
C ALA A 282 16.77 6.17 -16.00
N LEU A 283 17.74 5.38 -15.54
CA LEU A 283 18.88 5.88 -14.75
C LEU A 283 19.63 7.05 -15.40
N ALA A 284 19.91 6.96 -16.70
CA ALA A 284 20.65 8.00 -17.42
C ALA A 284 19.91 9.35 -17.44
N LYS A 285 18.58 9.34 -17.28
CA LYS A 285 17.72 10.52 -17.32
C LYS A 285 17.45 11.08 -15.92
N GLU A 286 17.40 10.21 -14.91
CA GLU A 286 16.98 10.57 -13.54
C GLU A 286 17.90 9.97 -12.46
N PRO A 287 19.21 10.30 -12.43
CA PRO A 287 20.15 9.70 -11.50
C PRO A 287 19.79 9.90 -10.01
N ALA A 288 19.03 10.94 -9.67
CA ALA A 288 18.57 11.19 -8.30
C ALA A 288 17.65 10.06 -7.76
N VAL A 289 16.90 9.38 -8.63
CA VAL A 289 16.01 8.27 -8.23
C VAL A 289 16.82 7.04 -7.80
N GLN A 290 18.05 6.87 -8.30
CA GLN A 290 18.94 5.81 -7.84
C GLN A 290 19.31 5.96 -6.37
N ALA A 291 19.67 7.18 -5.95
CA ALA A 291 19.97 7.48 -4.55
C ALA A 291 18.76 7.24 -3.63
N LEU A 292 17.56 7.51 -4.14
CA LEU A 292 16.32 7.19 -3.43
C LEU A 292 16.15 5.68 -3.23
N PHE A 293 16.34 4.87 -4.27
CA PHE A 293 16.29 3.40 -4.13
C PHE A 293 17.33 2.86 -3.14
N GLU A 294 18.55 3.40 -3.17
CA GLU A 294 19.61 3.00 -2.24
C GLU A 294 19.25 3.34 -0.79
N ALA A 295 18.69 4.52 -0.56
CA ALA A 295 18.23 4.92 0.77
C ALA A 295 17.07 4.06 1.28
N LEU A 296 16.07 3.79 0.43
CA LEU A 296 14.91 2.96 0.78
C LEU A 296 15.31 1.49 1.07
N ALA A 297 16.35 0.99 0.42
CA ALA A 297 16.91 -0.34 0.68
C ALA A 297 17.88 -0.38 1.88
N GLY A 298 18.23 0.77 2.45
CA GLY A 298 19.21 0.90 3.53
C GLY A 298 18.64 0.61 4.92
N SER A 299 19.50 0.16 5.83
CA SER A 299 19.13 -0.09 7.24
C SER A 299 18.63 1.17 7.95
N ARG A 300 19.17 2.34 7.60
CA ARG A 300 18.72 3.63 8.17
C ARG A 300 17.24 3.88 7.93
N PHE A 301 16.73 3.58 6.73
CA PHE A 301 15.31 3.71 6.41
C PHE A 301 14.47 2.70 7.19
N GLN A 302 14.91 1.45 7.28
CA GLN A 302 14.23 0.41 8.05
C GLN A 302 14.11 0.79 9.53
N SER A 303 15.21 1.19 10.18
CA SER A 303 15.20 1.64 11.57
C SER A 303 14.29 2.84 11.79
N ALA A 304 14.27 3.79 10.84
CA ALA A 304 13.39 4.95 10.91
C ALA A 304 11.91 4.57 10.80
N VAL A 305 11.56 3.62 9.92
CA VAL A 305 10.20 3.08 9.80
C VAL A 305 9.79 2.34 11.08
N GLU A 306 10.67 1.59 11.73
CA GLU A 306 10.39 0.92 13.00
C GLU A 306 10.18 1.90 14.16
N VAL A 307 10.95 2.99 14.21
CA VAL A 307 10.72 4.09 15.17
C VAL A 307 9.37 4.75 14.90
N TRP A 308 9.11 5.12 13.64
CA TRP A 308 7.85 5.75 13.23
C TRP A 308 6.66 4.86 13.54
N GLN A 309 6.74 3.55 13.28
CA GLN A 309 5.64 2.62 13.55
C GLN A 309 5.30 2.57 15.04
N ARG A 310 6.31 2.51 15.92
CA ARG A 310 6.09 2.56 17.38
C ARG A 310 5.44 3.87 17.82
N GLN A 311 5.83 5.00 17.22
CA GLN A 311 5.22 6.30 17.46
C GLN A 311 3.77 6.35 16.97
N ALA A 312 3.50 5.87 15.77
CA ALA A 312 2.16 5.81 15.17
C ALA A 312 1.21 4.94 15.99
N GLU A 313 1.65 3.75 16.42
CA GLU A 313 0.87 2.87 17.30
C GLU A 313 0.59 3.53 18.66
N TRP A 314 1.56 4.25 19.23
CA TRP A 314 1.36 5.01 20.46
C TRP A 314 0.32 6.11 20.27
N ILE A 315 0.36 6.86 19.16
CA ILE A 315 -0.61 7.93 18.85
C ILE A 315 -2.01 7.33 18.73
N ILE A 316 -2.20 6.28 17.93
CA ILE A 316 -3.51 5.64 17.76
C ILE A 316 -4.06 5.18 19.10
N LEU A 317 -3.24 4.53 19.93
CA LEU A 317 -3.67 4.11 21.27
C LEU A 317 -4.03 5.31 22.16
N ALA A 318 -3.28 6.41 22.08
CA ALA A 318 -3.57 7.63 22.83
C ALA A 318 -4.92 8.25 22.42
N TYR A 319 -5.27 8.24 21.13
CA TYR A 319 -6.59 8.68 20.65
C TYR A 319 -7.71 7.73 21.07
N MET A 320 -7.49 6.41 21.01
CA MET A 320 -8.44 5.42 21.54
C MET A 320 -8.70 5.65 23.04
N TRP A 321 -7.65 5.93 23.82
CA TRP A 321 -7.73 6.23 25.25
C TRP A 321 -8.50 7.53 25.50
N GLN A 322 -8.16 8.60 24.78
CA GLN A 322 -8.80 9.90 24.90
C GLN A 322 -10.31 9.79 24.66
N ARG A 323 -10.69 9.05 23.61
CA ARG A 323 -12.09 8.81 23.28
C ARG A 323 -12.81 8.03 24.38
N ALA A 324 -12.28 6.87 24.78
CA ALA A 324 -12.94 6.05 25.80
C ALA A 324 -13.14 6.83 27.12
N ARG A 325 -12.18 7.69 27.49
CA ARG A 325 -12.32 8.62 28.61
C ARG A 325 -13.43 9.67 28.41
N MET A 326 -13.57 10.23 27.21
CA MET A 326 -14.57 11.27 26.90
C MET A 326 -15.99 10.71 26.80
N ASP A 327 -16.14 9.52 26.22
CA ASP A 327 -17.44 8.85 26.06
C ASP A 327 -17.98 8.32 27.41
N ASN A 328 -17.20 8.48 28.50
CA ASN A 328 -17.48 7.91 29.82
C ASN A 328 -17.68 6.39 29.76
N ASP A 329 -17.13 5.77 28.71
CA ASP A 329 -16.97 4.34 28.60
C ASP A 329 -16.00 3.98 29.71
N ASP A 330 -16.57 3.46 30.79
CA ASP A 330 -15.83 2.92 31.92
C ASP A 330 -14.68 2.09 31.33
N LEU A 331 -13.43 2.50 31.56
CA LEU A 331 -12.21 1.91 30.95
C LEU A 331 -11.97 0.50 31.50
N LEU A 332 -13.02 -0.32 31.51
CA LEU A 332 -13.23 -1.53 32.29
C LEU A 332 -13.24 -1.29 33.81
N GLY A 333 -13.79 -0.17 34.29
CA GLY A 333 -13.89 0.11 35.73
C GLY A 333 -12.61 0.66 36.36
N THR A 334 -11.60 1.02 35.56
CA THR A 334 -10.28 1.44 36.04
C THR A 334 -10.05 2.93 35.87
N ASP A 335 -9.19 3.49 36.72
CA ASP A 335 -8.76 4.88 36.60
C ASP A 335 -8.08 5.16 35.24
N PRO A 336 -8.49 6.19 34.47
CA PRO A 336 -7.90 6.50 33.17
C PRO A 336 -6.40 6.77 33.20
N GLY A 337 -5.89 7.36 34.27
CA GLY A 337 -4.46 7.66 34.44
C GLY A 337 -3.60 6.41 34.58
N SER A 338 -4.18 5.31 35.06
CA SER A 338 -3.50 4.03 35.27
C SER A 338 -3.19 3.24 33.99
N ALA A 339 -3.74 3.67 32.83
CA ALA A 339 -3.40 3.09 31.53
C ALA A 339 -1.98 3.43 31.04
N TRP A 340 -1.25 4.30 31.75
CA TRP A 340 0.06 4.82 31.39
C TRP A 340 1.09 4.57 32.49
N VAL A 341 2.35 4.40 32.10
CA VAL A 341 3.52 4.29 32.98
C VAL A 341 4.52 5.40 32.66
N PRO A 342 4.89 6.25 33.64
CA PRO A 342 4.33 6.31 34.99
C PRO A 342 2.84 6.74 34.95
N TYR A 343 2.14 6.58 36.07
CA TYR A 343 0.74 7.02 36.21
C TYR A 343 0.54 8.43 35.63
N LEU A 344 -0.47 8.62 34.79
CA LEU A 344 -0.79 9.89 34.16
C LEU A 344 -1.77 10.70 35.03
N PRO A 345 -1.33 11.73 35.78
CA PRO A 345 -2.24 12.63 36.46
C PRO A 345 -2.97 13.52 35.44
N GLU A 346 -4.02 14.23 35.88
CA GLU A 346 -4.63 15.28 35.04
C GLU A 346 -3.56 16.29 34.59
N ARG A 347 -3.35 16.36 33.28
CA ARG A 347 -2.36 17.22 32.63
C ARG A 347 -2.94 17.84 31.37
N GLU A 348 -2.22 18.81 30.82
CA GLU A 348 -2.57 19.44 29.54
C GLU A 348 -2.08 18.62 28.35
N PHE A 349 -0.91 17.97 28.45
CA PHE A 349 -0.29 17.20 27.37
C PHE A 349 0.06 15.80 27.81
N LEU A 350 -0.11 14.85 26.89
CA LEU A 350 0.41 13.49 26.97
C LEU A 350 1.57 13.36 25.97
N ARG A 351 2.76 12.99 26.43
CA ARG A 351 3.98 12.91 25.60
C ARG A 351 4.55 11.50 25.65
N MET A 352 4.89 10.91 24.50
CA MET A 352 5.46 9.56 24.44
C MET A 352 6.81 9.46 25.16
N SER A 353 7.60 10.54 25.15
CA SER A 353 8.88 10.61 25.86
C SER A 353 8.76 10.51 27.38
N GLU A 354 7.57 10.78 27.92
CA GLU A 354 7.29 10.77 29.36
C GLU A 354 6.41 9.58 29.76
N TYR A 355 5.50 9.15 28.89
CA TYR A 355 4.44 8.19 29.20
C TYR A 355 4.35 7.09 28.13
N LEU A 356 4.46 5.85 28.58
CA LEU A 356 4.24 4.66 27.75
C LEU A 356 2.98 3.93 28.20
N PRO A 357 2.28 3.20 27.31
CA PRO A 357 1.14 2.39 27.71
C PRO A 357 1.54 1.32 28.75
N ASP A 358 0.73 1.15 29.78
CA ASP A 358 0.88 -0.01 30.68
C ASP A 358 0.36 -1.27 29.98
N GLU A 359 1.26 -2.04 29.39
CA GLU A 359 0.93 -3.29 28.68
C GLU A 359 0.26 -4.35 29.58
N LYS A 360 0.26 -4.17 30.92
CA LYS A 360 -0.47 -5.04 31.84
C LYS A 360 -1.92 -4.62 32.05
N HIS A 361 -2.25 -3.34 31.79
CA HIS A 361 -3.56 -2.76 32.03
C HIS A 361 -4.64 -3.42 31.15
N PRO A 362 -5.82 -3.80 31.71
CA PRO A 362 -6.86 -4.50 30.96
C PRO A 362 -7.33 -3.76 29.72
N TRP A 363 -7.61 -2.45 29.85
CA TRP A 363 -8.02 -1.62 28.71
C TRP A 363 -6.94 -1.54 27.62
N VAL A 364 -5.65 -1.40 27.99
CA VAL A 364 -4.55 -1.34 27.01
C VAL A 364 -4.48 -2.64 26.21
N LYS A 365 -4.61 -3.80 26.87
CA LYS A 365 -4.64 -5.10 26.18
C LYS A 365 -5.79 -5.21 25.19
N GLN A 366 -7.00 -4.76 25.57
CA GLN A 366 -8.15 -4.75 24.67
C GLN A 366 -7.93 -3.78 23.50
N ALA A 367 -7.49 -2.55 23.78
CA ALA A 367 -7.22 -1.55 22.76
C ALA A 367 -6.16 -2.03 21.76
N ARG A 368 -5.09 -2.71 22.21
CA ARG A 368 -4.09 -3.34 21.33
C ARG A 368 -4.66 -4.42 20.41
N GLN A 369 -5.68 -5.17 20.86
CA GLN A 369 -6.35 -6.19 20.04
C GLN A 369 -7.30 -5.59 19.00
N SER A 370 -7.88 -4.44 19.31
CA SER A 370 -8.77 -3.70 18.40
C SER A 370 -8.02 -2.76 17.45
N ALA A 371 -6.85 -2.26 17.84
CA ALA A 371 -6.09 -1.30 17.03
C ALA A 371 -5.74 -1.87 15.65
N PRO A 372 -5.76 -1.04 14.59
CA PRO A 372 -5.36 -1.47 13.26
C PRO A 372 -3.90 -1.92 13.24
N GLN A 373 -3.62 -3.08 12.65
CA GLN A 373 -2.26 -3.47 12.33
C GLN A 373 -1.72 -2.58 11.20
N LEU A 374 -0.75 -1.71 11.54
CA LEU A 374 -0.07 -0.88 10.56
C LEU A 374 0.89 -1.72 9.72
N ARG A 375 0.84 -1.53 8.40
CA ARG A 375 1.76 -2.18 7.45
C ARG A 375 2.50 -1.15 6.62
N PRO A 376 3.71 -0.76 7.03
CA PRO A 376 4.54 0.16 6.26
C PRO A 376 4.86 -0.38 4.86
N ARG A 377 4.62 0.45 3.84
CA ARG A 377 4.82 0.16 2.42
C ARG A 377 5.62 1.25 1.73
N ILE A 378 6.31 0.87 0.67
CA ILE A 378 6.86 1.78 -0.33
C ILE A 378 5.95 1.74 -1.55
N MET A 379 5.44 2.89 -1.96
CA MET A 379 4.67 3.01 -3.17
C MET A 379 5.59 3.11 -4.38
N VAL A 380 5.28 2.39 -5.45
CA VAL A 380 5.99 2.51 -6.73
C VAL A 380 5.00 2.83 -7.84
N ARG A 381 5.29 3.88 -8.60
CA ARG A 381 4.48 4.38 -9.71
C ARG A 381 5.26 4.24 -11.01
N TYR A 382 4.63 3.86 -12.11
CA TYR A 382 5.22 4.08 -13.44
C TYR A 382 4.58 5.28 -14.14
N CYS A 383 5.41 6.04 -14.85
CA CYS A 383 5.02 7.22 -15.58
C CYS A 383 5.54 7.15 -17.02
N THR A 384 4.72 7.47 -18.00
CA THR A 384 5.13 7.49 -19.42
C THR A 384 5.31 8.91 -19.95
N ASN A 385 5.19 9.93 -19.09
CA ASN A 385 5.15 11.33 -19.50
C ASN A 385 6.53 11.99 -19.55
N GLU A 386 7.61 11.28 -19.20
CA GLU A 386 8.99 11.82 -19.14
C GLU A 386 9.04 13.19 -18.44
N CYS A 387 8.48 13.28 -17.23
CA CYS A 387 8.27 14.56 -16.56
C CYS A 387 9.58 15.28 -16.21
N TYR A 388 10.74 14.61 -16.28
CA TYR A 388 12.06 15.21 -16.14
C TYR A 388 12.39 16.26 -17.23
N LEU A 389 11.62 16.33 -18.33
CA LEU A 389 11.79 17.36 -19.36
C LEU A 389 11.22 18.71 -18.89
N PRO A 390 11.99 19.82 -18.93
CA PRO A 390 11.53 21.14 -18.48
C PRO A 390 10.22 21.61 -19.12
N GLU A 391 10.01 21.28 -20.39
CA GLU A 391 8.81 21.63 -21.17
C GLU A 391 7.53 20.93 -20.65
N ARG A 392 7.70 19.83 -19.91
CA ARG A 392 6.61 19.02 -19.36
C ARG A 392 6.39 19.29 -17.87
N LEU A 393 7.23 20.12 -17.25
CA LEU A 393 7.05 20.56 -15.87
C LEU A 393 5.92 21.60 -15.77
N PRO A 394 5.01 21.47 -14.80
CA PRO A 394 4.06 22.54 -14.48
C PRO A 394 4.76 23.86 -14.16
N LYS A 395 4.11 25.01 -14.43
CA LYS A 395 4.64 26.36 -14.21
C LYS A 395 5.07 26.67 -12.75
N HIS A 396 4.72 25.81 -11.79
CA HIS A 396 5.00 25.92 -10.35
C HIS A 396 5.64 24.65 -9.78
N PHE A 397 6.29 23.84 -10.61
CA PHE A 397 6.95 22.63 -10.15
C PHE A 397 8.13 22.97 -9.23
N GLY A 398 8.12 22.46 -7.99
CA GLY A 398 9.16 22.70 -6.99
C GLY A 398 9.13 24.07 -6.31
N THR A 399 8.09 24.88 -6.54
CA THR A 399 7.91 26.17 -5.85
C THR A 399 6.90 26.02 -4.70
N TYR A 400 7.29 25.43 -3.57
CA TYR A 400 6.50 25.39 -2.33
C TYR A 400 7.38 25.48 -1.10
#